data_AF-A0A8I0H1C0-F1
#
_entry.id   AF-A0A8I0H1C0-F1
#
_cell.length_a   1.000
_cell.length_b   1.000
_cell.length_c   1.000
_cell.angle_alpha   90.00
_cell.angle_beta   90.00
_cell.angle_gamma   90.00
#
_symmetry.space_group_name_H-M   'P 1'
#
loop_
_entity.id
_entity.type
_entity.pdbx_description
1 polymer ?
#
loop_
_entity_poly.entity_id
_entity_poly.type
_entity_poly.pdbx_seq_one_letter_code
_entity_poly.pdbx_strand_id
1 'polypeptide(L)'
;MTPLQHTAEALRRRGSRTDAIDAHVADLCGVASVAEAQRLLAVLETDADALDWPRDRDYAALALQAAAPTAVPEVARLMLRSALARAQWCAACATSGAEGLARSQHVLELQAALDAQA
;
A
#
# COMPACT_ATOMS: atom_id res chain seq x y z
N MET A 1 -8.97 -7.87 -13.76
CA MET A 1 -8.44 -6.56 -13.31
C MET A 1 -8.22 -6.64 -11.81
N THR A 2 -7.02 -6.33 -11.33
CA THR A 2 -6.62 -6.50 -9.92
C THR A 2 -7.20 -5.38 -9.04
N PRO A 3 -7.25 -5.56 -7.70
CA PRO A 3 -7.63 -4.47 -6.79
C PRO A 3 -6.82 -3.19 -7.02
N LEU A 4 -5.50 -3.31 -7.25
CA LEU A 4 -4.63 -2.19 -7.59
C LEU A 4 -5.09 -1.43 -8.84
N GLN A 5 -5.34 -2.16 -9.94
CA GLN A 5 -5.80 -1.57 -11.20
C GLN A 5 -7.17 -0.88 -11.05
N HIS A 6 -8.08 -1.49 -10.30
CA HIS A 6 -9.38 -0.90 -9.99
C HIS A 6 -9.27 0.41 -9.20
N THR A 7 -8.42 0.45 -8.18
CA THR A 7 -8.20 1.62 -7.34
C THR A 7 -7.51 2.73 -8.14
N ALA A 8 -6.50 2.41 -8.95
CA ALA A 8 -5.85 3.36 -9.86
C ALA A 8 -6.85 4.01 -10.82
N GLU A 9 -7.73 3.22 -11.44
CA GLU A 9 -8.74 3.75 -12.36
C GLU A 9 -9.74 4.65 -11.64
N ALA A 10 -10.19 4.28 -10.43
CA ALA A 10 -11.09 5.09 -9.63
C ALA A 10 -10.47 6.43 -9.22
N LEU A 11 -9.19 6.44 -8.83
CA LEU A 11 -8.44 7.67 -8.54
C LEU A 11 -8.30 8.55 -9.78
N ARG A 12 -7.96 7.96 -10.93
CA ARG A 12 -7.84 8.70 -12.20
C ARG A 12 -9.15 9.36 -12.61
N ARG A 13 -10.29 8.67 -12.45
CA ARG A 13 -11.62 9.24 -12.72
C ARG A 13 -11.96 10.43 -11.83
N ARG A 14 -11.32 10.55 -10.66
CA ARG A 14 -11.45 11.69 -9.73
C ARG A 14 -10.43 12.80 -9.97
N GLY A 15 -9.55 12.65 -10.96
CA GLY A 15 -8.50 13.63 -11.28
C GLY A 15 -7.20 13.46 -10.48
N SER A 16 -7.11 12.46 -9.59
CA SER A 16 -5.88 12.13 -8.88
C SER A 16 -4.92 11.33 -9.77
N ARG A 17 -3.61 11.43 -9.49
CA ARG A 17 -2.55 10.70 -10.21
C ARG A 17 -1.82 9.77 -9.25
N THR A 18 -1.49 8.57 -9.71
CA THR A 18 -0.76 7.55 -8.93
C THR A 18 0.73 7.48 -9.26
N ASP A 19 1.17 8.22 -10.28
CA ASP A 19 2.51 8.08 -10.87
C ASP A 19 3.64 8.25 -9.85
N ALA A 20 3.48 9.15 -8.86
CA ALA A 20 4.46 9.35 -7.80
C ALA A 20 4.60 8.10 -6.91
N ILE A 21 3.47 7.51 -6.48
CA ILE A 21 3.47 6.26 -5.72
C ILE A 21 4.08 5.13 -6.54
N ASP A 22 3.70 5.03 -7.81
CA ASP A 22 4.20 3.99 -8.71
C ASP A 22 5.73 4.10 -8.89
N ALA A 23 6.27 5.33 -9.01
CA ALA A 23 7.71 5.59 -9.08
C ALA A 23 8.43 5.21 -7.77
N HIS A 24 7.92 5.64 -6.61
CA HIS A 24 8.54 5.29 -5.31
C HIS A 24 8.55 3.79 -5.06
N VAL A 25 7.47 3.08 -5.44
CA VAL A 25 7.38 1.63 -5.31
C VAL A 25 8.38 0.94 -6.25
N ALA A 26 8.56 1.45 -7.47
CA ALA A 26 9.57 0.94 -8.39
C ALA A 26 10.99 1.13 -7.82
N ASP A 27 11.29 2.30 -7.25
CA ASP A 27 12.57 2.58 -6.60
C ASP A 27 12.81 1.65 -5.40
N LEU A 28 11.78 1.42 -4.57
CA LEU A 28 11.83 0.48 -3.44
C LEU A 28 12.19 -0.96 -3.86
N CYS A 29 11.80 -1.40 -5.06
CA CYS A 29 12.19 -2.72 -5.55
C CYS A 29 13.68 -2.81 -5.91
N GLY A 30 14.33 -1.67 -6.18
CA GLY A 30 15.73 -1.60 -6.58
C GLY A 30 16.74 -1.43 -5.43
N VAL A 31 16.28 -1.09 -4.22
CA VAL A 31 17.20 -0.83 -3.10
C VAL A 31 17.74 -2.10 -2.47
N ALA A 32 19.01 -2.07 -2.08
CA ALA A 32 19.70 -3.20 -1.48
C ALA A 32 19.65 -3.22 0.05
N SER A 33 19.14 -2.15 0.69
CA SER A 33 19.17 -2.01 2.15
C SER A 33 17.86 -1.53 2.75
N VAL A 34 17.56 -2.04 3.94
CA VAL A 34 16.42 -1.61 4.76
C VAL A 34 16.50 -0.11 5.08
N ALA A 35 17.69 0.42 5.35
CA ALA A 35 17.88 1.83 5.72
C ALA A 35 17.52 2.78 4.55
N GLU A 36 17.82 2.39 3.31
CA GLU A 36 17.43 3.15 2.13
C GLU A 36 15.94 3.02 1.85
N ALA A 37 15.38 1.81 1.98
CA ALA A 37 13.95 1.57 1.86
C ALA A 37 13.13 2.41 2.85
N GLN A 38 13.58 2.53 4.10
CA GLN A 38 12.91 3.37 5.11
C GLN A 38 12.84 4.84 4.71
N ARG A 39 13.90 5.38 4.08
CA ARG A 39 13.89 6.77 3.59
C ARG A 39 12.89 6.96 2.45
N LEU A 40 12.84 6.03 1.50
CA LEU A 40 11.88 6.08 0.39
C LEU A 40 10.43 5.92 0.89
N LEU A 41 10.20 5.06 1.87
CA LEU A 41 8.87 4.88 2.47
C LEU A 41 8.34 6.15 3.13
N ALA A 42 9.19 6.93 3.80
CA ALA A 42 8.78 8.21 4.38
C ALA A 42 8.34 9.24 3.31
N VAL A 43 8.99 9.22 2.13
CA VAL A 43 8.58 10.06 0.99
C VAL A 43 7.25 9.55 0.40
N LEU A 44 7.14 8.24 0.20
CA LEU A 44 5.92 7.60 -0.28
C LEU A 44 4.72 7.87 0.63
N GLU A 45 4.89 7.87 1.95
CA GLU A 45 3.83 8.20 2.91
C GLU A 45 3.22 9.58 2.65
N THR A 46 4.08 10.58 2.40
CA THR A 46 3.63 11.96 2.13
C THR A 46 2.76 12.03 0.87
N ASP A 47 3.19 11.37 -0.20
CA ASP A 47 2.43 11.36 -1.47
C ASP A 47 1.15 10.51 -1.35
N ALA A 48 1.18 9.46 -0.54
CA ALA A 48 0.04 8.56 -0.37
C ALA A 48 -1.09 9.24 0.42
N ASP A 49 -0.77 10.13 1.36
CA ASP A 49 -1.74 10.89 2.13
C ASP A 49 -2.49 11.94 1.30
N ALA A 50 -1.98 12.27 0.11
CA ALA A 50 -2.68 13.11 -0.87
C ALA A 50 -3.74 12.34 -1.68
N LEU A 51 -3.85 11.03 -1.53
CA LEU A 51 -4.79 10.18 -2.26
C LEU A 51 -5.99 9.77 -1.40
N ASP A 52 -7.18 9.84 -2.00
CA ASP A 52 -8.39 9.24 -1.46
C ASP A 52 -8.30 7.69 -1.41
N TRP A 53 -9.24 7.06 -0.70
CA TRP A 53 -9.38 5.59 -0.61
C TRP A 53 -10.61 5.07 -1.35
N PRO A 54 -10.66 5.13 -2.70
CA PRO A 54 -11.81 4.60 -3.41
C PRO A 54 -11.93 3.09 -3.17
N ARG A 55 -13.18 2.64 -2.98
CA ARG A 55 -13.50 1.23 -2.69
C ARG A 55 -12.86 0.70 -1.41
N ASP A 56 -12.66 1.57 -0.43
CA ASP A 56 -12.24 1.17 0.91
C ASP A 56 -10.86 0.48 0.93
N ARG A 57 -9.96 0.93 0.04
CA ARG A 57 -8.60 0.44 -0.07
C ARG A 57 -7.63 1.61 -0.25
N ASP A 58 -6.53 1.57 0.50
CA ASP A 58 -5.41 2.50 0.32
C ASP A 58 -4.58 2.08 -0.90
N TYR A 59 -4.36 3.01 -1.84
CA TYR A 59 -3.66 2.70 -3.08
C TYR A 59 -2.20 2.34 -2.84
N ALA A 60 -1.50 3.08 -1.97
CA ALA A 60 -0.10 2.83 -1.70
C ALA A 60 0.11 1.48 -0.99
N ALA A 61 -0.79 1.09 -0.09
CA ALA A 61 -0.79 -0.24 0.52
C ALA A 61 -0.96 -1.35 -0.53
N LEU A 62 -1.86 -1.18 -1.51
CA LEU A 62 -2.03 -2.13 -2.62
C LEU A 62 -0.78 -2.20 -3.50
N ALA A 63 -0.16 -1.06 -3.80
CA ALA A 63 1.02 -0.98 -4.65
C ALA A 63 2.23 -1.66 -3.98
N LEU A 64 2.48 -1.36 -2.70
CA LEU A 64 3.51 -2.01 -1.89
C LEU A 64 3.28 -3.52 -1.80
N GLN A 65 2.06 -3.97 -1.56
CA GLN A 65 1.71 -5.40 -1.52
C GLN A 65 2.00 -6.10 -2.84
N ALA A 66 1.61 -5.49 -3.95
CA ALA A 66 1.78 -6.08 -5.28
C ALA A 66 3.26 -6.17 -5.69
N ALA A 67 4.08 -5.20 -5.26
CA ALA A 67 5.49 -5.10 -5.64
C ALA A 67 6.45 -5.83 -4.68
N ALA A 68 6.04 -6.07 -3.43
CA ALA A 68 6.87 -6.73 -2.42
C ALA A 68 7.55 -8.03 -2.91
N PRO A 69 6.92 -8.93 -3.69
CA PRO A 69 7.58 -10.13 -4.20
C PRO A 69 8.78 -9.89 -5.12
N THR A 70 8.95 -8.68 -5.65
CA THR A 70 10.06 -8.30 -6.53
C THR A 70 11.24 -7.66 -5.80
N ALA A 71 11.07 -7.25 -4.55
CA ALA A 71 12.12 -6.67 -3.74
C ALA A 71 12.95 -7.75 -3.03
N VAL A 72 14.14 -7.38 -2.54
CA VAL A 72 14.94 -8.28 -1.68
C VAL A 72 14.18 -8.61 -0.39
N PRO A 73 14.37 -9.80 0.22
CA PRO A 73 13.47 -10.29 1.26
C PRO A 73 13.24 -9.36 2.46
N GLU A 74 14.29 -8.69 2.94
CA GLU A 74 14.17 -7.76 4.07
C GLU A 74 13.38 -6.50 3.71
N VAL A 75 13.55 -6.00 2.48
CA VAL A 75 12.82 -4.85 1.94
C VAL A 75 11.37 -5.25 1.65
N ALA A 76 11.13 -6.42 1.06
CA ALA A 76 9.81 -6.98 0.83
C ALA A 76 8.99 -7.04 2.14
N ARG A 77 9.61 -7.55 3.21
CA ARG A 77 8.99 -7.60 4.54
C ARG A 77 8.69 -6.21 5.07
N LEU A 78 9.60 -5.24 4.88
CA LEU A 78 9.36 -3.85 5.28
C LEU A 78 8.20 -3.22 4.49
N MET A 79 8.16 -3.41 3.16
CA MET A 79 7.07 -2.93 2.29
C MET A 79 5.72 -3.46 2.77
N LEU A 80 5.62 -4.75 3.08
CA LEU A 80 4.38 -5.35 3.60
C LEU A 80 3.99 -4.81 4.98
N ARG A 81 4.96 -4.55 5.88
CA ARG A 81 4.68 -3.93 7.19
C ARG A 81 4.14 -2.51 7.03
N SER A 82 4.72 -1.72 6.13
CA SER A 82 4.23 -0.37 5.83
C SER A 82 2.85 -0.40 5.19
N ALA A 83 2.63 -1.32 4.24
CA ALA A 83 1.30 -1.53 3.66
C ALA A 83 0.26 -1.89 4.72
N LEU A 84 0.61 -2.78 5.67
CA LEU A 84 -0.27 -3.17 6.77
C LEU A 84 -0.63 -1.97 7.65
N ALA A 85 0.35 -1.15 8.03
CA ALA A 85 0.12 0.03 8.84
C ALA A 85 -0.86 1.01 8.13
N ARG A 86 -0.70 1.22 6.83
CA ARG A 86 -1.62 2.06 6.04
C ARG A 86 -3.03 1.47 5.95
N ALA A 87 -3.14 0.16 5.72
CA ALA A 87 -4.44 -0.52 5.69
C ALA A 87 -5.16 -0.44 7.06
N GLN A 88 -4.41 -0.55 8.17
CA GLN A 88 -4.93 -0.38 9.51
C GLN A 88 -5.42 1.05 9.77
N TRP A 89 -4.66 2.06 9.34
CA TRP A 89 -5.09 3.46 9.43
C TRP A 89 -6.38 3.71 8.64
N CYS A 90 -6.43 3.24 7.39
CA CYS A 90 -7.62 3.31 6.56
C CYS A 90 -8.84 2.68 7.25
N ALA A 91 -8.68 1.48 7.83
CA ALA A 91 -9.73 0.79 8.59
C ALA A 91 -10.15 1.54 9.87
N ALA A 92 -9.20 2.15 10.59
CA ALA A 92 -9.49 2.94 11.79
C ALA A 92 -10.28 4.23 11.48
N CYS A 93 -10.11 4.78 10.28
CA CYS A 93 -10.88 5.93 9.79
C CYS A 93 -12.27 5.58 9.24
N ALA A 94 -12.72 4.32 9.34
CA ALA A 94 -14.05 3.94 8.89
C ALA A 94 -15.14 4.62 9.74
N THR A 95 -16.17 5.14 9.07
CA THR A 95 -17.28 5.86 9.71
C THR A 95 -18.54 5.01 9.87
N SER A 96 -18.58 3.84 9.22
CA SER A 96 -19.69 2.89 9.32
C SER A 96 -19.19 1.45 9.49
N GLY A 97 -20.04 0.59 10.05
CA GLY A 97 -19.68 -0.82 10.24
C GLY A 97 -19.40 -1.58 8.93
N ALA A 98 -20.15 -1.27 7.87
CA ALA A 98 -19.94 -1.88 6.55
C ALA A 98 -18.59 -1.47 5.93
N GLU A 99 -18.24 -0.18 6.05
CA GLU A 99 -16.94 0.37 5.63
C GLU A 99 -15.79 -0.26 6.43
N GLY A 100 -15.95 -0.40 7.75
CA GLY A 100 -14.96 -1.05 8.62
C GLY A 100 -14.70 -2.51 8.24
N LEU A 101 -15.74 -3.27 7.93
CA LEU A 101 -15.61 -4.65 7.44
C LEU A 101 -14.87 -4.71 6.09
N ALA A 102 -15.22 -3.84 5.15
CA ALA A 102 -14.58 -3.78 3.84
C ALA A 102 -13.08 -3.45 3.92
N ARG A 103 -12.70 -2.50 4.77
CA ARG A 103 -11.29 -2.08 4.97
C ARG A 103 -10.47 -3.13 5.73
N SER A 104 -11.09 -3.78 6.72
CA SER A 104 -10.43 -4.84 7.50
C SER A 104 -10.02 -6.04 6.63
N GLN A 105 -10.72 -6.28 5.52
CA GLN A 105 -10.34 -7.34 4.58
C GLN A 105 -8.92 -7.15 4.03
N HIS A 106 -8.49 -5.90 3.75
CA HIS A 106 -7.11 -5.64 3.30
C HIS A 106 -6.09 -5.90 4.39
N VAL A 107 -6.42 -5.54 5.64
CA VAL A 107 -5.56 -5.80 6.81
C VAL A 107 -5.31 -7.30 6.94
N LEU A 108 -6.35 -8.13 6.81
CA LEU A 108 -6.24 -9.59 6.90
C LEU A 108 -5.38 -10.17 5.76
N GLU A 109 -5.56 -9.69 4.53
CA GLU A 109 -4.75 -10.10 3.37
C GLU A 109 -3.26 -9.77 3.56
N LEU A 110 -2.95 -8.59 4.10
CA LEU A 110 -1.58 -8.15 4.37
C LEU A 110 -0.93 -8.91 5.52
N GLN A 111 -1.69 -9.20 6.59
CA GLN A 111 -1.21 -10.02 7.69
C GLN A 111 -0.86 -11.43 7.20
N ALA A 112 -1.73 -12.06 6.41
CA ALA A 112 -1.45 -13.37 5.82
C ALA A 112 -0.21 -13.36 4.91
N ALA A 113 -0.01 -12.28 4.14
CA ALA A 113 1.18 -12.13 3.31
C ALA A 113 2.47 -11.97 4.14
N LEU A 114 2.42 -11.27 5.27
CA LEU A 114 3.55 -11.14 6.20
C LEU A 114 3.87 -12.47 6.87
N ASP A 115 2.86 -13.18 7.33
CA ASP A 115 3.02 -14.48 8.01
C ASP A 115 3.62 -15.52 7.05
N ALA A 116 3.31 -15.45 5.75
CA ALA A 116 3.91 -16.31 4.72
C ALA A 116 5.38 -16.00 4.42
N GLN A 117 5.90 -14.84 4.87
CA GLN A 117 7.31 -14.46 4.74
C GLN A 117 8.13 -14.72 6.01
N ALA A 118 7.52 -15.23 7.08
CA ALA A 118 8.19 -15.60 8.33
C ALA A 118 8.93 -16.94 8.20
#